data_AF-A0A352S094-F1
#
_entry.id   AF-A0A352S094-F1
#
_cell.length_a   1.000
_cell.length_b   1.000
_cell.length_c   1.000
_cell.angle_alpha   90.00
_cell.angle_beta   90.00
_cell.angle_gamma   90.00
#
_symmetry.space_group_name_H-M   'P 1'
#
loop_
_entity.id
_entity.type
_entity.pdbx_description
1 polymer ?
#
loop_
_entity_poly.entity_id
_entity_poly.type
_entity_poly.pdbx_seq_one_letter_code
_entity_poly.pdbx_strand_id
1 'polypeptide(L)' 'VEAVRELLLPLAHGLTPNDFELGHLSGRSADSVEQVVAAARSLLTDRVQWMVVTSAAP' A
#
# COMPACT_ATOMS: atom_id res chain seq x y z
N VAL A 1 2.89 -4.10 -11.53
CA VAL A 1 2.83 -2.97 -10.57
C VAL A 1 2.43 -1.68 -11.25
N GLU A 2 3.09 -1.30 -12.36
CA GLU A 2 2.85 -0.05 -13.08
C GLU A 2 1.37 0.19 -13.44
N ALA A 3 0.70 -0.77 -14.10
CA ALA A 3 -0.73 -0.65 -14.41
C ALA A 3 -1.62 -0.45 -13.17
N VAL A 4 -1.33 -1.12 -12.04
CA VAL A 4 -2.08 -0.93 -10.79
C VAL A 4 -1.81 0.46 -10.23
N ARG A 5 -0.55 0.91 -10.25
CA ARG A 5 -0.14 2.21 -9.72
C ARG A 5 -0.68 3.37 -10.55
N GLU A 6 -0.67 3.27 -11.87
CA GLU A 6 -1.00 4.38 -12.77
C GLU A 6 -2.47 4.42 -13.15
N LEU A 7 -3.12 3.25 -13.27
CA LEU A 7 -4.50 3.18 -13.76
C LEU A 7 -5.52 2.95 -12.64
N LEU A 8 -5.15 2.22 -11.59
CA LEU A 8 -6.11 1.78 -10.56
C LEU A 8 -6.00 2.57 -9.26
N LEU A 9 -4.79 2.85 -8.76
CA LEU A 9 -4.61 3.66 -7.55
C LEU A 9 -5.31 5.02 -7.62
N PRO A 10 -5.27 5.78 -8.72
CA PRO A 10 -5.96 7.08 -8.80
C PRO A 10 -7.49 6.97 -8.74
N LEU A 11 -8.04 5.76 -8.91
CA LEU A 11 -9.48 5.53 -8.89
C LEU A 11 -9.95 4.97 -7.54
N ALA A 12 -9.10 4.22 -6.84
CA ALA A 12 -9.45 3.49 -5.62
C ALA A 12 -9.70 4.39 -4.41
N HIS A 13 -10.79 4.14 -3.67
CA HIS A 13 -11.05 4.81 -2.37
C HIS A 13 -10.30 4.13 -1.20
N GLY A 14 -10.03 2.83 -1.35
CA GLY A 14 -9.19 2.07 -0.45
C GLY A 14 -8.63 0.82 -1.09
N LEU A 15 -7.62 0.24 -0.45
CA LEU A 15 -6.85 -0.90 -0.96
C LEU A 15 -6.65 -1.96 0.11
N THR A 16 -6.48 -3.20 -0.33
CA THR A 16 -6.23 -4.35 0.55
C THR A 16 -4.99 -5.13 0.13
N PRO A 17 -3.79 -4.51 0.07
CA PRO A 17 -2.60 -5.23 -0.35
C PRO A 17 -2.12 -6.17 0.75
N ASN A 18 -1.41 -7.23 0.39
CA ASN A 18 -0.51 -7.89 1.33
C ASN A 18 0.82 -7.12 1.49
N ASP A 19 1.67 -7.54 2.43
CA ASP A 19 3.01 -6.98 2.68
C ASP A 19 3.90 -6.96 1.42
N PHE A 20 3.92 -8.05 0.65
CA PHE A 20 4.64 -8.15 -0.62
C PHE A 20 4.15 -7.12 -1.66
N GLU A 21 2.84 -7.04 -1.86
CA GLU A 21 2.21 -6.07 -2.78
C GLU A 21 2.44 -4.63 -2.33
N LEU A 22 2.37 -4.36 -1.02
CA LEU A 22 2.63 -3.06 -0.44
C LEU A 22 4.07 -2.61 -0.70
N GLY A 23 5.04 -3.51 -0.56
CA GLY A 23 6.44 -3.21 -0.84
C GLY A 23 6.66 -2.84 -2.31
N HIS A 24 6.02 -3.57 -3.23
CA HIS A 24 6.03 -3.23 -4.64
C HIS A 24 5.33 -1.90 -4.96
N LEU A 25 4.16 -1.63 -4.37
CA LEU A 25 3.38 -0.42 -4.63
C LEU A 25 4.06 0.83 -4.06
N SER A 26 4.67 0.74 -2.88
CA SER A 26 5.34 1.86 -2.20
C SER A 26 6.81 2.04 -2.59
N GLY A 27 7.47 0.99 -3.10
CA GLY A 27 8.92 0.98 -3.31
C GLY A 27 9.72 0.98 -2.01
N ARG A 28 9.12 0.52 -0.90
CA ARG A 28 9.70 0.50 0.45
C ARG A 28 9.67 -0.92 1.02
N SER A 29 10.55 -1.20 1.98
CA SER A 29 10.46 -2.43 2.78
C SER A 29 9.18 -2.44 3.62
N ALA A 30 8.67 -3.64 3.91
CA ALA A 30 7.47 -3.89 4.71
C ALA A 30 7.72 -5.04 5.71
N ASP A 31 8.94 -5.11 6.25
CA ASP A 31 9.45 -6.23 7.06
C ASP A 31 9.13 -6.11 8.56
N SER A 32 8.52 -4.98 8.97
CA SER A 32 8.00 -4.75 10.32
C SER A 32 6.67 -4.00 10.28
N VAL A 33 5.89 -4.05 11.36
CA VAL A 33 4.62 -3.32 11.46
C VAL A 33 4.81 -1.81 11.22
N GLU A 34 5.89 -1.21 11.76
CA GLU A 34 6.20 0.20 11.55
C GLU A 34 6.51 0.51 10.09
N GLN A 35 7.25 -0.38 9.42
CA GLN A 35 7.55 -0.26 7.99
C GLN A 35 6.28 -0.39 7.14
N VAL A 36 5.41 -1.34 7.47
CA VAL A 36 4.09 -1.51 6.84
C VAL A 36 3.27 -0.23 6.97
N VAL A 37 3.18 0.34 8.18
CA VAL A 37 2.43 1.59 8.40
C VAL A 37 3.05 2.76 7.63
N ALA A 38 4.38 2.89 7.62
CA ALA A 38 5.06 3.95 6.87
C ALA A 38 4.89 3.82 5.35
N ALA A 39 4.94 2.59 4.83
CA ALA A 39 4.71 2.28 3.43
C ALA A 39 3.26 2.58 3.02
N ALA A 40 2.27 2.12 3.81
CA ALA A 40 0.86 2.36 3.54
C ALA A 40 0.52 3.86 3.57
N ARG A 41 1.02 4.60 4.57
CA ARG A 41 0.82 6.05 4.66
C ARG A 41 1.39 6.81 3.46
N SER A 42 2.48 6.33 2.86
CA SER A 42 3.07 6.96 1.67
C SER A 42 2.21 6.86 0.41
N LEU A 43 1.24 5.93 0.40
CA LEU A 43 0.32 5.70 -0.72
C LEU A 43 -1.07 6.32 -0.49
N LEU A 44 -1.33 6.86 0.71
CA LEU A 44 -2.59 7.55 0.99
C LEU A 44 -2.61 8.91 0.26
N THR A 45 -3.76 9.23 -0.31
CA THR A 45 -4.04 10.48 -1.02
C THR A 45 -5.44 10.95 -0.64
N ASP A 46 -5.89 12.10 -1.14
CA ASP A 46 -7.29 12.55 -0.93
C ASP A 46 -8.32 11.53 -1.47
N ARG A 47 -7.89 10.70 -2.43
CA ARG A 47 -8.70 9.64 -3.04
C ARG A 47 -8.53 8.31 -2.33
N VAL A 48 -7.29 7.84 -2.16
CA VAL A 48 -6.97 6.62 -1.42
C VAL A 48 -6.95 6.95 0.07
N GLN A 49 -8.08 6.82 0.73
CA GLN A 49 -8.27 7.30 2.09
C GLN A 49 -7.96 6.25 3.16
N TRP A 50 -8.04 4.97 2.81
CA TRP A 50 -7.78 3.88 3.74
C TRP A 50 -7.10 2.69 3.07
N MET A 51 -6.41 1.90 3.88
CA MET A 51 -5.75 0.68 3.45
C MET A 51 -5.83 -0.38 4.55
N VAL A 52 -6.16 -1.62 4.18
CA VAL A 52 -6.12 -2.77 5.09
C VAL A 52 -5.03 -3.71 4.60
N VAL A 53 -3.88 -3.68 5.26
CA VAL A 53 -2.74 -4.52 4.86
C VAL A 53 -2.92 -5.91 5.47
N THR A 54 -3.02 -6.93 4.61
CA THR A 54 -3.09 -8.34 5.04
C THR A 54 -1.69 -8.92 5.19
N SER A 55 -1.51 -9.91 6.07
CA SER A 55 -0.19 -10.52 6.29
C SER A 55 0.90 -9.49 6.62
N ALA A 56 0.53 -8.37 7.26
CA ALA A 56 1.50 -7.43 7.77
C ALA A 56 2.49 -8.19 8.68
N ALA A 57 3.78 -7.89 8.53
CA ALA A 57 4.89 -8.54 9.22
C ALA A 57 4.52 -8.96 10.67
N PRO A 58 4.95 -10.15 11.12
CA PRO A 58 4.51 -10.74 12.39
C PRO A 58 4.77 -9.85 13.61
#